data_AF-A0A2T3Y236-F1
#
_entry.id   AF-A0A2T3Y236-F1
#
_cell.length_a   1.000
_cell.length_b   1.000
_cell.length_c   1.000
_cell.angle_alpha   90.00
_cell.angle_beta   90.00
_cell.angle_gamma   90.00
#
_symmetry.space_group_name_H-M   'P 1'
#
loop_
_entity.id
_entity.type
_entity.pdbx_description
1 polymer ?
#
loop_
_entity_poly.entity_id
_entity_poly.type
_entity_poly.pdbx_seq_one_letter_code
_entity_poly.pdbx_strand_id
1 'polypeptide(L)' 'MQAISEELRDDAVRWLILLRSEDASEIELEAFRRWLAQRAEHARAAYEVFWLWLLLGMLGWPDIDGVPLIH' A
#
# COMPACT_ATOMS: atom_id res chain seq x y z
N MET A 1 22.08 3.81 1.49
CA MET A 1 20.70 3.38 1.20
C MET A 1 20.15 4.37 0.18
N GLN A 2 20.10 4.03 -1.11
CA GLN A 2 19.54 4.94 -2.13
C GLN A 2 18.06 5.17 -1.82
N ALA A 3 17.66 6.44 -1.79
CA ALA A 3 16.26 6.83 -1.66
C ALA A 3 15.52 6.39 -2.91
N ILE A 4 14.38 5.71 -2.74
CA ILE A 4 13.48 5.38 -3.83
C ILE A 4 13.00 6.70 -4.43
N SER A 5 13.03 6.80 -5.77
CA SER A 5 12.50 7.96 -6.49
C SER A 5 11.04 8.20 -6.12
N GLU A 6 10.65 9.47 -5.98
CA GLU A 6 9.27 9.86 -5.69
C GLU A 6 8.28 9.21 -6.68
N GLU A 7 8.63 9.19 -7.96
CA GLU A 7 7.82 8.56 -9.01
C GLU A 7 7.51 7.08 -8.75
N LEU A 8 8.47 6.32 -8.21
CA LEU A 8 8.27 4.91 -7.89
C LEU A 8 7.38 4.71 -6.68
N ARG A 9 7.42 5.64 -5.72
CA ARG A 9 6.52 5.63 -4.56
C ARG A 9 5.10 5.97 -4.98
N ASP A 10 4.92 7.00 -5.82
CA ASP A 10 3.62 7.37 -6.37
C ASP A 10 2.97 6.22 -7.16
N ASP A 11 3.75 5.53 -8.00
CA ASP A 11 3.26 4.36 -8.72
C ASP A 11 2.88 3.21 -7.78
N ALA A 12 3.69 2.94 -6.75
CA ALA A 12 3.38 1.92 -5.74
C ALA A 12 2.10 2.25 -4.93
N VAL A 13 1.87 3.53 -4.60
CA VAL A 13 0.64 3.99 -3.94
C VAL A 13 -0.56 3.83 -4.87
N ARG A 14 -0.42 4.14 -6.16
CA ARG A 14 -1.49 3.94 -7.14
C ARG A 14 -1.88 2.46 -7.23
N TRP A 15 -0.91 1.56 -7.26
CA TRP A 15 -1.16 0.12 -7.22
C TRP A 15 -1.83 -0.33 -5.92
N LEU A 16 -1.40 0.20 -4.76
CA LEU A 16 -2.05 -0.10 -3.49
C LEU A 16 -3.53 0.31 -3.51
N ILE A 17 -3.86 1.52 -3.97
CA ILE A 17 -5.25 1.99 -4.04
C ILE A 17 -6.06 1.11 -5.01
N LEU A 18 -5.51 0.83 -6.18
CA LEU A 18 -6.17 0.03 -7.22
C LEU A 18 -6.47 -1.39 -6.75
N LEU A 19 -5.53 -2.06 -6.09
CA LEU A 19 -5.68 -3.41 -5.54
C LEU A 19 -6.60 -3.48 -4.31
N ARG A 20 -6.89 -2.33 -3.69
CA ARG A 20 -7.80 -2.23 -2.54
C ARG A 20 -9.21 -1.83 -2.94
N SER A 21 -9.43 -1.39 -4.16
CA SER A 21 -10.77 -1.24 -4.73
C SER A 21 -11.47 -2.60 -4.79
N GLU A 22 -12.76 -2.65 -4.45
CA GLU A 22 -13.56 -3.89 -4.48
C GLU A 22 -13.64 -4.52 -5.88
N ASP A 23 -13.35 -3.75 -6.93
CA ASP A 23 -13.32 -4.14 -8.34
C ASP A 23 -11.94 -4.58 -8.87
N ALA A 24 -10.94 -4.77 -7.99
CA ALA A 24 -9.62 -5.23 -8.43
C ALA A 24 -9.71 -6.61 -9.12
N SER A 25 -9.60 -6.62 -10.44
CA SER A 25 -9.70 -7.83 -11.27
C SER A 25 -8.38 -8.61 -11.29
N GLU A 26 -8.43 -9.89 -11.65
CA GLU A 26 -7.25 -10.73 -11.89
C GLU A 26 -6.31 -10.13 -12.95
N ILE A 27 -6.85 -9.34 -13.88
CA ILE A 27 -6.08 -8.61 -14.89
C ILE A 27 -5.18 -7.55 -14.23
N GLU A 28 -5.70 -6.82 -13.24
CA GLU A 28 -4.96 -5.78 -12.51
C GLU A 28 -3.90 -6.39 -11.60
N LEU A 29 -4.19 -7.57 -11.03
CA LEU A 29 -3.21 -8.32 -10.24
C LEU A 29 -2.04 -8.79 -11.12
N GLU A 30 -2.32 -9.27 -12.33
CA GLU A 30 -1.28 -9.68 -13.27
C GLU A 30 -0.48 -8.48 -13.80
N ALA A 31 -1.13 -7.35 -14.05
CA ALA A 31 -0.46 -6.10 -14.42
C ALA A 31 0.48 -5.62 -13.30
N PHE A 32 0.05 -5.71 -12.04
CA PHE A 32 0.89 -5.42 -10.88
C PHE A 32 2.10 -6.36 -10.78
N ARG A 33 1.92 -7.67 -11.00
CA ARG A 33 3.03 -8.64 -11.00
C ARG A 33 4.07 -8.33 -12.07
N ARG A 34 3.62 -7.95 -13.28
CA ARG A 34 4.51 -7.50 -14.35
C ARG A 34 5.23 -6.22 -13.97
N TRP A 35 4.54 -5.27 -13.34
CA TRP A 35 5.15 -4.05 -12.83
C TRP A 35 6.26 -4.34 -11.80
N LEU A 36 6.02 -5.24 -10.85
CA LEU A 36 7.04 -5.68 -9.87
C LEU A 36 8.26 -6.33 -10.53
N ALA A 37 8.04 -7.12 -11.59
CA ALA A 37 9.11 -7.85 -12.28
C ALA A 37 9.99 -6.99 -13.18
N GLN A 38 9.59 -5.74 -13.48
CA GLN A 38 10.36 -4.87 -14.37
C GLN A 38 11.71 -4.44 -13.76
N ARG A 39 11.75 -4.09 -12.48
CA ARG A 39 12.96 -3.62 -11.78
C ARG A 39 12.91 -3.97 -10.30
N ALA A 40 14.07 -4.26 -9.71
CA ALA A 40 14.19 -4.51 -8.27
C ALA A 40 13.73 -3.30 -7.42
N GLU A 41 13.86 -2.09 -7.94
CA GLU A 41 13.40 -0.85 -7.29
C GLU A 41 11.86 -0.80 -7.16
N HIS A 42 11.11 -1.38 -8.10
CA HIS A 42 9.65 -1.44 -8.04
C HIS A 42 9.18 -2.37 -6.92
N ALA A 43 9.81 -3.54 -6.81
CA ALA A 43 9.53 -4.47 -5.72
C ALA A 43 9.81 -3.86 -4.34
N ARG A 44 10.88 -3.07 -4.23
CA ARG A 44 11.21 -2.35 -3.00
C ARG A 44 10.20 -1.24 -2.69
N ALA A 45 9.79 -0.46 -3.69
CA ALA A 45 8.81 0.60 -3.52
C ALA A 45 7.44 0.06 -3.07
N ALA A 46 6.97 -1.01 -3.72
CA ALA A 46 5.76 -1.72 -3.27
C ALA A 46 5.93 -2.26 -1.85
N TYR A 47 7.04 -2.92 -1.52
CA TYR A 47 7.25 -3.42 -0.17
C TYR A 47 7.15 -2.31 0.89
N GLU A 48 7.81 -1.16 0.69
CA GLU A 48 7.77 -0.04 1.64
C GLU A 48 6.35 0.52 1.80
N VAL A 49 5.61 0.73 0.70
CA VAL A 49 4.24 1.26 0.72
C VAL A 49 3.24 0.28 1.36
N PHE A 50 3.29 -1.00 1.00
CA PHE A 50 2.42 -2.02 1.58
C PHE A 50 2.73 -2.27 3.05
N TRP A 51 4.00 -2.23 3.44
CA TRP A 51 4.40 -2.37 4.84
C TRP A 51 3.91 -1.18 5.68
N LEU A 52 4.05 0.04 5.18
CA LEU A 52 3.50 1.24 5.84
C LEU A 52 1.97 1.16 5.97
N TRP A 53 1.29 0.66 4.94
CA TRP A 53 -0.16 0.44 4.99
C TRP A 53 -0.54 -0.58 6.06
N LEU A 54 0.16 -1.71 6.15
CA LEU A 54 -0.06 -2.70 7.20
C LEU A 54 0.23 -2.12 8.59
N LEU A 55 1.30 -1.33 8.74
CA LEU A 55 1.61 -0.63 9.98
C LEU A 55 0.49 0.34 10.38
N LEU A 56 -0.03 1.12 9.44
CA LEU A 56 -1.16 2.02 9.67
C LEU A 56 -2.44 1.25 10.02
N GLY A 57 -2.69 0.09 9.40
CA GLY A 57 -3.77 -0.81 9.78
C GLY A 57 -3.64 -1.37 11.20
N MET A 58 -2.41 -1.71 11.62
CA MET A 58 -2.11 -2.11 13.00
C MET A 58 -2.26 -0.95 13.99
N LEU A 59 -1.95 0.28 13.58
CA LEU A 59 -2.19 1.50 14.37
C LEU A 59 -3.67 1.93 14.38
N GLY A 60 -4.49 1.37 13.49
CA GLY A 60 -5.89 1.74 13.29
C GLY A 60 -6.86 1.24 14.36
N TRP A 61 -6.41 0.54 15.40
CA TRP A 61 -7.26 0.09 16.52
C TRP A 61 -6.55 0.20 17.87
N PRO A 62 -6.56 1.38 18.53
CA PRO A 62 -6.88 1.45 19.93
C PRO A 62 -8.40 1.60 20.05
N ASP A 63 -9.10 0.52 20.41
CA ASP A 63 -10.40 0.56 21.08
C ASP A 63 -11.36 1.68 20.62
N ILE A 64 -12.09 1.44 19.53
CA ILE A 64 -13.37 2.12 19.29
C ILE A 64 -14.51 1.25 19.81
N ASP A 65 -14.32 0.64 20.98
CA ASP A 65 -15.34 -0.09 21.72
C ASP A 65 -15.54 0.56 23.10
N GLY A 66 -15.91 1.84 23.06
CA GLY A 66 -16.86 2.41 24.00
C GLY A 66 -16.29 3.26 25.14
N VAL A 67 -16.42 4.58 25.01
CA VAL A 67 -17.05 5.51 25.99
C VAL A 67 -17.13 6.91 25.34
N PRO A 68 -18.29 7.60 25.34
CA PRO A 68 -18.34 9.01 24.98
C PRO A 68 -17.85 9.84 26.17
N LEU A 69 -16.70 10.51 26.03
CA LEU A 69 -16.28 11.57 26.97
C LEU A 69 -16.68 12.92 26.38
N ILE A 70 -17.94 13.25 26.63
CA ILE A 70 -18.41 14.64 26.72
C ILE A 70 -17.83 15.21 28.02
N HIS A 71 -17.06 16.29 27.92
CA HIS A 71 -16.70 17.12 29.06
C HIS A 71 -16.95 18.60 28.73
#